data_AF-A0A4S5E5S1-F1
#
_entry.id   AF-A0A4S5E5S1-F1
#
_cell.length_a   1.000
_cell.length_b   1.000
_cell.length_c   1.000
_cell.angle_alpha   90.00
_cell.angle_beta   90.00
_cell.angle_gamma   90.00
#
_symmetry.space_group_name_H-M   'P 1'
#
loop_
_entity.id
_entity.type
_entity.pdbx_description
1 polymer ?
#
loop_
_entity_poly.entity_id
_entity_poly.type
_entity_poly.pdbx_seq_one_letter_code
_entity_poly.pdbx_strand_id
1 'polypeptide(L)'
;MAASFALLTGLYTLLTNRPSWAHLSSRRAGAVTAGAAVVALLVGGAIAPADETVPTAVAEQASDQPTEDAAPSAEPSSEPSSEPTSSPSATPSETPTATPAPSPTATLSAAADVAPLDPEEVSEPSGDAAAPAKQPEANTTALALLETLTVKGRAPKTGYDREEFGWAWLDVDRNGCDTRNDILNRDLTEIVHTNSVPCKVESGVLDDPYTGTVIDFQRGQSTSSEVQIDHVVALADAWQKGAQQLTFDQRVAFANDPLNLQAADGPANQQKGAGDAATWLPPNTGYRCEYVARQVSVKATYTLWVTQAEHDAMKRILADCNGILAPTNQIGPSIQQPVEPAPSASPFVEPAPPAAPAPAPAPAPAPAPAPAPAPAPAPAPAAPEVPAPAAPYYQNCDAVRAAGAAPITAGSPGFQAKFDRDGDGVGCE
;
A
#
# COMPACT_ATOMS: atom_id res chain seq x y z
N MET A 1 35.67 24.49 17.93
CA MET A 1 34.74 23.37 17.60
C MET A 1 33.55 23.82 16.76
N ALA A 2 32.73 24.79 17.18
CA ALA A 2 31.54 25.21 16.42
C ALA A 2 31.84 25.65 14.97
N ALA A 3 32.90 26.44 14.74
CA ALA A 3 33.30 26.85 13.39
C ALA A 3 33.79 25.68 12.52
N SER A 4 34.41 24.65 13.12
CA SER A 4 34.84 23.45 12.40
C SER A 4 33.64 22.59 11.96
N PHE A 5 32.62 22.46 12.83
CA PHE A 5 31.36 21.80 12.46
C PHE A 5 30.62 22.56 11.37
N ALA A 6 30.52 23.89 11.47
CA ALA A 6 29.90 24.71 10.42
C ALA A 6 30.64 24.60 9.08
N LEU A 7 31.97 24.52 9.11
CA LEU A 7 32.79 24.34 7.91
C LEU A 7 32.51 22.99 7.24
N LEU A 8 32.53 21.89 8.00
CA LEU A 8 32.27 20.53 7.48
C LEU A 8 30.85 20.40 6.93
N THR A 9 29.86 20.93 7.65
CA THR A 9 28.45 20.90 7.24
C THR A 9 28.21 21.76 5.98
N GLY A 10 28.85 22.93 5.88
CA GLY A 10 28.81 23.77 4.69
C GLY A 10 29.46 23.11 3.46
N LEU A 11 30.65 22.52 3.63
CA LEU A 11 31.35 21.78 2.57
C LEU A 11 30.58 20.55 2.09
N TYR A 12 30.00 19.77 3.01
CA TYR A 12 29.17 18.62 2.67
C TYR A 12 27.99 19.03 1.79
N THR A 13 27.26 20.07 2.18
CA THR A 13 26.11 20.59 1.42
C THR A 13 26.55 21.13 0.05
N LEU A 14 27.69 21.84 0.00
CA LEU A 14 28.25 22.39 -1.23
C LEU A 14 28.66 21.31 -2.25
N LEU A 15 29.32 20.25 -1.79
CA LEU A 15 29.83 19.19 -2.67
C LEU A 15 28.71 18.24 -3.12
N THR A 16 27.85 17.81 -2.19
CA THR A 16 26.85 16.77 -2.46
C THR A 16 25.53 17.29 -3.03
N ASN A 17 25.26 18.60 -2.95
CA ASN A 17 23.95 19.20 -3.24
C ASN A 17 22.79 18.63 -2.39
N ARG A 18 23.10 17.93 -1.30
CA ARG A 18 22.09 17.37 -0.39
C ARG A 18 21.90 18.28 0.82
N PRO A 19 20.68 18.40 1.35
CA PRO A 19 20.45 19.14 2.58
C PRO A 19 21.22 18.51 3.72
N SER A 20 21.91 19.34 4.50
CA SER A 20 22.59 18.84 5.70
C SER A 20 21.62 18.71 6.88
N TRP A 21 22.05 18.00 7.92
CA TRP A 21 21.38 17.88 9.21
C TRP A 21 21.14 19.25 9.91
N ALA A 22 21.79 20.31 9.44
CA ALA A 22 21.55 21.69 9.87
C ALA A 22 20.57 22.46 8.95
N HIS A 23 19.80 21.75 8.12
CA HIS A 23 18.80 22.29 7.20
C HIS A 23 19.33 23.32 6.17
N LEU A 24 20.58 23.20 5.72
CA LEU A 24 21.08 24.00 4.59
C LEU A 24 20.50 23.46 3.28
N SER A 25 19.51 24.16 2.72
CA SER A 25 18.70 23.68 1.60
C SER A 25 19.28 23.87 0.20
N SER A 26 20.46 24.51 0.07
CA SER A 26 21.05 24.76 -1.24
C SER A 26 22.58 24.83 -1.23
N ARG A 27 23.19 24.55 -2.39
CA ARG A 27 24.63 24.75 -2.62
C ARG A 27 25.10 26.17 -2.31
N ARG A 28 24.28 27.18 -2.60
CA ARG A 28 24.61 28.58 -2.27
C ARG A 28 24.67 28.79 -0.76
N ALA A 29 23.71 28.25 -0.01
CA ALA A 29 23.74 28.29 1.44
C ALA A 29 24.96 27.56 2.01
N GLY A 30 25.29 26.37 1.48
CA GLY A 30 26.50 25.62 1.84
C GLY A 30 27.80 26.39 1.63
N ALA A 31 27.95 27.07 0.48
CA ALA A 31 29.12 27.90 0.18
C ALA A 31 29.26 29.09 1.14
N VAL A 32 28.17 29.78 1.45
CA VAL A 32 28.16 30.93 2.37
C VAL A 32 28.54 30.48 3.78
N THR A 33 27.97 29.37 4.28
CA THR A 33 28.27 28.83 5.61
C THR A 33 29.73 28.37 5.72
N ALA A 34 30.25 27.67 4.71
CA ALA A 34 31.66 27.26 4.68
C ALA A 34 32.60 28.48 4.66
N GLY A 35 32.33 29.48 3.82
CA GLY A 35 33.12 30.71 3.75
C GLY A 35 33.14 31.48 5.08
N ALA A 36 31.97 31.66 5.72
CA ALA A 36 31.87 32.33 7.02
C ALA A 36 32.62 31.57 8.13
N ALA A 37 32.59 30.24 8.11
CA ALA A 37 33.29 29.39 9.06
C ALA A 37 34.83 29.48 8.92
N VAL A 38 35.36 29.59 7.70
CA VAL A 38 36.79 29.85 7.46
C VAL A 38 37.20 31.20 8.03
N VAL A 39 36.42 32.25 7.80
CA VAL A 39 36.71 33.58 8.35
C VAL A 39 36.70 33.56 9.88
N ALA A 40 35.74 32.89 10.50
CA ALA A 40 35.66 32.74 11.96
C ALA A 40 36.86 31.97 12.55
N LEU A 41 37.37 30.95 11.84
CA LEU A 41 38.58 30.21 12.25
C LEU A 41 39.85 31.07 12.12
N LEU A 42 39.91 31.95 11.13
CA LEU A 42 41.05 32.86 10.92
C LEU A 42 41.06 34.02 11.94
N VAL A 43 39.91 34.52 12.34
CA VAL A 43 39.79 35.61 13.33
C VAL A 43 39.87 35.08 14.78
N GLY A 44 39.37 33.87 15.04
CA GLY A 44 39.37 33.25 16.37
C GLY A 44 40.74 32.78 16.90
N GLY A 45 41.80 32.85 16.09
CA GLY A 45 43.17 32.48 16.48
C GLY A 45 43.93 33.53 17.30
N ALA A 46 43.35 34.70 17.58
CA ALA A 46 44.09 35.85 18.11
C ALA A 46 43.81 36.25 19.57
N ILE A 47 43.04 35.47 20.35
CA ILE A 47 42.76 35.85 21.75
C ILE A 47 42.76 34.62 22.66
N ALA A 48 43.87 34.42 23.37
CA ALA A 48 43.92 33.63 24.60
C ALA A 48 44.32 34.55 25.75
N PRO A 49 43.67 34.41 26.92
CA PRO A 49 44.46 34.39 28.15
C PRO A 49 44.03 33.28 29.13
N ALA A 50 44.89 33.16 30.15
CA ALA A 50 45.11 32.07 31.09
C ALA A 50 44.17 32.05 32.33
N ASP A 51 44.21 30.89 33.00
CA ASP A 51 43.99 30.55 34.42
C ASP A 51 43.29 31.53 35.39
N GLU A 52 42.26 31.06 36.12
CA GLU A 52 42.33 30.74 37.59
C GLU A 52 40.96 30.33 38.22
N THR A 53 41.01 29.32 39.10
CA THR A 53 40.27 29.06 40.38
C THR A 53 38.72 28.85 40.49
N VAL A 54 38.26 27.57 40.52
CA VAL A 54 37.73 26.74 41.68
C VAL A 54 36.83 27.43 42.78
N PRO A 55 35.81 26.80 43.46
CA PRO A 55 34.86 25.69 43.14
C PRO A 55 33.42 25.70 43.82
N THR A 56 32.60 24.68 43.46
CA THR A 56 31.69 23.75 44.23
C THR A 56 30.63 24.17 45.27
N ALA A 57 29.37 23.68 45.09
CA ALA A 57 28.55 22.83 46.01
C ALA A 57 27.12 22.59 45.39
N VAL A 58 26.67 21.39 44.97
CA VAL A 58 26.09 20.22 45.70
C VAL A 58 24.90 20.64 46.61
N ALA A 59 23.63 20.52 46.20
CA ALA A 59 22.73 19.35 46.10
C ALA A 59 22.08 18.89 47.44
N GLU A 60 20.74 18.78 47.39
CA GLU A 60 19.91 17.64 47.84
C GLU A 60 19.01 17.73 49.11
N GLN A 61 17.69 17.51 48.86
CA GLN A 61 16.65 16.77 49.64
C GLN A 61 16.31 17.18 51.09
N ALA A 62 15.11 16.99 51.66
CA ALA A 62 13.75 16.60 51.25
C ALA A 62 12.83 16.72 52.50
N SER A 63 11.51 16.72 52.26
CA SER A 63 10.44 16.15 53.10
C SER A 63 9.72 16.96 54.20
N ASP A 64 8.41 16.68 54.22
CA ASP A 64 7.38 16.77 55.26
C ASP A 64 6.40 17.98 55.33
N GLN A 65 5.11 17.59 55.26
CA GLN A 65 3.83 18.31 55.36
C GLN A 65 3.37 18.36 56.85
N PRO A 66 2.11 18.75 57.25
CA PRO A 66 1.04 19.59 56.65
C PRO A 66 0.39 20.57 57.68
N THR A 67 -0.61 21.40 57.29
CA THR A 67 -2.01 21.42 57.82
C THR A 67 -2.83 22.67 57.45
N GLU A 68 -4.13 22.42 57.17
CA GLU A 68 -5.38 23.19 57.43
C GLU A 68 -5.55 24.60 56.83
N ASP A 69 -6.72 25.06 56.33
CA ASP A 69 -8.09 24.80 56.75
C ASP A 69 -9.15 25.23 55.70
N ALA A 70 -10.34 24.64 55.85
CA ALA A 70 -11.70 25.13 55.56
C ALA A 70 -12.25 25.30 54.11
N ALA A 71 -13.19 24.41 53.77
CA ALA A 71 -14.27 24.53 52.78
C ALA A 71 -15.60 24.98 53.49
N PRO A 72 -16.84 24.77 52.98
CA PRO A 72 -17.44 24.85 51.62
C PRO A 72 -18.81 25.61 51.60
N SER A 73 -19.47 25.76 50.43
CA SER A 73 -20.90 25.33 50.22
C SER A 73 -21.60 25.87 48.94
N ALA A 74 -22.23 24.91 48.24
CA ALA A 74 -23.59 24.87 47.66
C ALA A 74 -24.00 25.66 46.38
N GLU A 75 -24.56 24.89 45.41
CA GLU A 75 -25.35 25.24 44.20
C GLU A 75 -26.83 25.64 44.54
N PRO A 76 -27.88 25.67 43.65
CA PRO A 76 -28.02 25.53 42.16
C PRO A 76 -29.13 26.43 41.47
N SER A 77 -29.40 26.15 40.18
CA SER A 77 -30.64 26.40 39.34
C SER A 77 -30.87 27.83 38.79
N SER A 78 -31.35 28.09 37.55
CA SER A 78 -32.47 27.48 36.78
C SER A 78 -32.46 27.90 35.28
N GLU A 79 -33.01 27.08 34.38
CA GLU A 79 -33.40 27.34 32.96
C GLU A 79 -34.68 28.24 32.84
N PRO A 80 -35.40 28.48 31.68
CA PRO A 80 -35.35 27.91 30.31
C PRO A 80 -35.75 28.81 29.08
N SER A 81 -35.71 28.19 27.88
CA SER A 81 -36.72 28.18 26.78
C SER A 81 -36.86 29.25 25.66
N SER A 82 -36.73 28.76 24.42
CA SER A 82 -37.69 28.81 23.26
C SER A 82 -37.69 29.94 22.21
N GLU A 83 -37.47 29.52 20.95
CA GLU A 83 -37.95 30.05 19.65
C GLU A 83 -39.49 30.17 19.55
N PRO A 84 -40.13 30.97 18.64
CA PRO A 84 -40.24 30.67 17.19
C PRO A 84 -40.44 31.82 16.15
N THR A 85 -40.12 31.44 14.89
CA THR A 85 -40.72 31.70 13.54
C THR A 85 -41.62 32.94 13.25
N SER A 86 -41.33 33.70 12.18
CA SER A 86 -42.15 33.80 10.94
C SER A 86 -41.85 35.01 10.02
N SER A 87 -41.97 34.75 8.72
CA SER A 87 -41.82 35.62 7.53
C SER A 87 -42.95 36.65 7.35
N PRO A 88 -42.83 37.64 6.42
CA PRO A 88 -43.61 37.54 5.18
C PRO A 88 -42.93 38.03 3.89
N SER A 89 -43.66 37.77 2.79
CA SER A 89 -43.38 37.77 1.35
C SER A 89 -43.53 39.14 0.63
N ALA A 90 -42.74 39.39 -0.43
CA ALA A 90 -43.17 40.01 -1.71
C ALA A 90 -42.06 39.98 -2.80
N THR A 91 -42.50 39.90 -4.06
CA THR A 91 -41.85 39.46 -5.32
C THR A 91 -41.03 40.55 -6.07
N PRO A 92 -40.55 40.32 -7.32
CA PRO A 92 -39.14 40.13 -7.70
C PRO A 92 -38.48 41.40 -8.28
N SER A 93 -37.15 41.48 -8.23
CA SER A 93 -36.40 42.45 -9.04
C SER A 93 -35.08 41.84 -9.50
N GLU A 94 -34.78 42.06 -10.77
CA GLU A 94 -33.76 41.41 -11.58
C GLU A 94 -32.34 41.69 -11.05
N THR A 95 -31.56 40.63 -10.86
CA THR A 95 -30.13 40.69 -10.51
C THR A 95 -29.29 40.76 -11.78
N PRO A 96 -28.34 41.70 -11.90
CA PRO A 96 -27.34 41.68 -12.97
C PRO A 96 -26.28 40.60 -12.71
N THR A 97 -25.94 39.89 -13.78
CA THR A 97 -24.89 38.87 -13.89
C THR A 97 -23.54 39.35 -13.33
N ALA A 98 -23.07 38.70 -12.27
CA ALA A 98 -21.69 38.79 -11.81
C ALA A 98 -20.94 37.51 -12.21
N THR A 99 -19.87 37.71 -12.96
CA THR A 99 -18.85 36.75 -13.39
C THR A 99 -18.34 35.88 -12.22
N PRO A 100 -18.29 34.54 -12.34
CA PRO A 100 -17.65 33.71 -11.32
C PRO A 100 -16.13 33.86 -11.40
N ALA A 101 -15.52 34.27 -10.29
CA ALA A 101 -14.09 34.14 -10.05
C ALA A 101 -13.72 32.65 -9.90
N PRO A 102 -12.60 32.18 -10.46
CA PRO A 102 -12.18 30.80 -10.27
C PRO A 102 -11.74 30.58 -8.83
N SER A 103 -12.49 29.76 -8.10
CA SER A 103 -12.03 29.13 -6.86
C SER A 103 -10.76 28.32 -7.15
N PRO A 104 -9.76 28.31 -6.25
CA PRO A 104 -8.58 27.48 -6.43
C PRO A 104 -9.02 26.01 -6.43
N THR A 105 -8.86 25.36 -7.57
CA THR A 105 -8.96 23.92 -7.70
C THR A 105 -7.88 23.33 -6.82
N ALA A 106 -8.29 22.73 -5.69
CA ALA A 106 -7.45 21.84 -4.94
C ALA A 106 -7.17 20.63 -5.84
N THR A 107 -6.07 20.69 -6.58
CA THR A 107 -5.50 19.55 -7.28
C THR A 107 -5.07 18.56 -6.20
N LEU A 108 -5.89 17.53 -5.96
CA LEU A 108 -5.42 16.35 -5.27
C LEU A 108 -4.25 15.78 -6.08
N SER A 109 -3.05 16.02 -5.58
CA SER A 109 -1.84 15.32 -6.02
C SER A 109 -2.04 13.84 -5.71
N ALA A 110 -2.26 13.04 -6.76
CA ALA A 110 -2.44 11.59 -6.68
C ALA A 110 -1.12 10.83 -6.86
N ALA A 111 0.04 11.45 -6.60
CA ALA A 111 1.35 10.89 -6.92
C ALA A 111 2.30 10.80 -5.70
N ALA A 112 1.76 10.53 -4.50
CA ALA A 112 2.56 10.35 -3.31
C ALA A 112 2.08 9.12 -2.52
N ASP A 113 2.26 7.89 -3.03
CA ASP A 113 1.98 6.69 -2.21
C ASP A 113 2.42 5.34 -2.85
N VAL A 114 3.69 5.17 -3.23
CA VAL A 114 4.21 3.82 -3.52
C VAL A 114 5.41 3.56 -2.65
N ALA A 115 5.16 2.99 -1.47
CA ALA A 115 6.20 2.37 -0.67
C ALA A 115 7.00 1.38 -1.56
N PRO A 116 8.31 1.21 -1.34
CA PRO A 116 9.12 0.30 -2.15
C PRO A 116 8.41 -1.04 -2.25
N LEU A 117 8.19 -1.50 -3.48
CA LEU A 117 7.60 -2.81 -3.69
C LEU A 117 8.49 -3.91 -3.13
N ASP A 118 9.76 -3.65 -2.85
CA ASP A 118 10.67 -4.63 -2.27
C ASP A 118 11.79 -3.91 -1.52
N PRO A 119 11.83 -3.99 -0.17
CA PRO A 119 12.91 -3.36 0.58
C PRO A 119 14.23 -4.11 0.34
N GLU A 120 15.35 -3.38 0.32
CA GLU A 120 16.69 -3.99 0.25
C GLU A 120 17.09 -4.61 1.60
N GLU A 121 16.61 -4.03 2.70
CA GLU A 121 16.88 -4.46 4.06
C GLU A 121 15.59 -4.85 4.79
N VAL A 122 15.61 -5.98 5.48
CA VAL A 122 14.50 -6.44 6.33
C VAL A 122 14.55 -5.68 7.64
N SER A 123 13.43 -5.06 8.01
CA SER A 123 13.32 -4.22 9.22
C SER A 123 12.30 -4.81 10.19
N GLU A 124 12.68 -4.96 11.46
CA GLU A 124 11.76 -5.41 12.52
C GLU A 124 11.00 -4.22 13.14
N PRO A 125 9.78 -4.42 13.66
CA PRO A 125 9.08 -3.39 14.42
C PRO A 125 9.79 -3.10 15.76
N SER A 126 9.80 -1.83 16.19
CA SER A 126 10.39 -1.41 17.47
C SER A 126 9.56 -1.82 18.70
N GLY A 127 8.31 -2.25 18.50
CA GLY A 127 7.36 -2.66 19.53
C GLY A 127 6.86 -4.08 19.33
N ASP A 128 5.89 -4.49 20.17
CA ASP A 128 5.18 -5.75 20.01
C ASP A 128 3.88 -5.50 19.23
N ALA A 129 3.95 -5.71 17.92
CA ALA A 129 2.84 -5.48 17.01
C ALA A 129 1.79 -6.58 17.18
N ALA A 130 0.72 -6.28 17.92
CA ALA A 130 -0.38 -7.20 18.17
C ALA A 130 -1.75 -6.56 17.89
N ALA A 131 -2.70 -7.37 17.42
CA ALA A 131 -4.07 -6.94 17.23
C ALA A 131 -4.78 -6.63 18.58
N PRO A 132 -5.73 -5.67 18.61
CA PRO A 132 -6.47 -5.32 19.82
C PRO A 132 -7.42 -6.41 20.32
N ALA A 133 -7.88 -7.30 19.42
CA ALA A 133 -8.75 -8.41 19.75
C ALA A 133 -8.19 -9.73 19.21
N LYS A 134 -8.64 -10.84 19.80
CA LYS A 134 -8.36 -12.18 19.26
C LYS A 134 -9.12 -12.37 17.96
N GLN A 135 -8.53 -13.15 17.05
CA GLN A 135 -9.23 -13.64 15.87
C GLN A 135 -10.46 -14.47 16.26
N PRO A 136 -11.49 -14.54 15.39
CA PRO A 136 -12.73 -15.26 15.69
C PRO A 136 -12.46 -16.74 15.97
N GLU A 137 -13.37 -17.37 16.72
CA GLU A 137 -13.31 -18.82 16.95
C GLU A 137 -13.49 -19.57 15.63
N ALA A 138 -12.76 -20.69 15.46
CA ALA A 138 -12.65 -21.41 14.19
C ALA A 138 -13.99 -21.84 13.55
N ASN A 139 -15.06 -21.99 14.34
CA ASN A 139 -16.38 -22.41 13.86
C ASN A 139 -17.37 -21.25 13.68
N THR A 140 -16.91 -20.00 13.75
CA THR A 140 -17.76 -18.82 13.57
C THR A 140 -18.04 -18.61 12.09
N THR A 141 -19.30 -18.52 11.69
CA THR A 141 -19.64 -18.14 10.31
C THR A 141 -19.36 -16.66 10.09
N ALA A 142 -18.92 -16.29 8.89
CA ALA A 142 -18.65 -14.89 8.55
C ALA A 142 -19.91 -14.02 8.69
N LEU A 143 -21.09 -14.57 8.38
CA LEU A 143 -22.36 -13.84 8.55
C LEU A 143 -22.68 -13.58 10.02
N ALA A 144 -22.46 -14.55 10.91
CA ALA A 144 -22.67 -14.33 12.35
C ALA A 144 -21.67 -13.32 12.92
N LEU A 145 -20.41 -13.36 12.46
CA LEU A 145 -19.41 -12.39 12.87
C LEU A 145 -19.72 -10.98 12.37
N LEU A 146 -20.22 -10.84 11.13
CA LEU A 146 -20.62 -9.56 10.54
C LEU A 146 -21.66 -8.83 11.41
N GLU A 147 -22.65 -9.55 11.94
CA GLU A 147 -23.71 -8.98 12.77
C GLU A 147 -23.18 -8.46 14.14
N THR A 148 -21.94 -8.79 14.52
CA THR A 148 -21.28 -8.25 15.71
C THR A 148 -20.54 -6.94 15.44
N LEU A 149 -20.26 -6.63 14.17
CA LEU A 149 -19.52 -5.43 13.80
C LEU A 149 -20.37 -4.19 14.06
N THR A 150 -19.73 -3.18 14.63
CA THR A 150 -20.39 -1.88 14.80
C THR A 150 -20.70 -1.29 13.43
N VAL A 151 -21.91 -0.74 13.26
CA VAL A 151 -22.29 -0.01 12.04
C VAL A 151 -22.29 1.49 12.32
N LYS A 152 -21.49 2.24 11.57
CA LYS A 152 -21.28 3.69 11.71
C LYS A 152 -20.95 4.35 10.38
N GLY A 153 -21.13 5.67 10.30
CA GLY A 153 -20.66 6.46 9.15
C GLY A 153 -19.14 6.47 9.01
N ARG A 154 -18.63 6.90 7.85
CA ARG A 154 -17.18 7.13 7.65
C ARG A 154 -16.73 8.32 8.50
N ALA A 155 -15.63 8.16 9.22
CA ALA A 155 -14.92 9.27 9.85
C ALA A 155 -14.15 10.10 8.80
N PRO A 156 -13.75 11.35 9.12
CA PRO A 156 -12.87 12.14 8.26
C PRO A 156 -11.55 11.40 7.96
N LYS A 157 -11.00 11.66 6.77
CA LYS A 157 -9.66 11.18 6.38
C LYS A 157 -8.53 12.08 6.91
N THR A 158 -8.85 13.12 7.68
CA THR A 158 -7.87 14.04 8.27
C THR A 158 -6.83 13.27 9.07
N GLY A 159 -5.55 13.65 8.91
CA GLY A 159 -4.43 13.00 9.59
C GLY A 159 -4.06 11.62 9.06
N TYR A 160 -4.71 11.13 8.02
CA TYR A 160 -4.28 9.90 7.36
C TYR A 160 -2.97 10.14 6.61
N ASP A 161 -2.00 9.32 6.94
CA ASP A 161 -0.81 9.06 6.15
C ASP A 161 -0.54 7.55 6.17
N ARG A 162 0.08 6.98 5.13
CA ARG A 162 0.42 5.57 5.10
C ARG A 162 1.43 5.22 6.19
N GLU A 163 2.35 6.12 6.50
CA GLU A 163 3.36 5.95 7.54
C GLU A 163 2.76 5.82 8.95
N GLU A 164 1.49 6.22 9.15
CA GLU A 164 0.76 5.94 10.40
C GLU A 164 0.60 4.44 10.66
N PHE A 165 0.77 3.59 9.64
CA PHE A 165 0.74 2.13 9.76
C PHE A 165 2.14 1.50 9.85
N GLY A 166 3.17 2.33 10.04
CA GLY A 166 4.56 1.93 10.02
C GLY A 166 5.13 1.83 8.61
N TRP A 167 6.41 1.45 8.56
CA TRP A 167 7.11 1.24 7.30
C TRP A 167 6.53 0.00 6.59
N ALA A 168 6.48 0.05 5.26
CA ALA A 168 5.97 -1.08 4.50
C ALA A 168 6.89 -2.29 4.64
N TRP A 169 6.28 -3.47 4.76
CA TRP A 169 6.95 -4.77 4.75
C TRP A 169 7.91 -4.96 5.93
N LEU A 170 7.45 -4.66 7.14
CA LEU A 170 8.21 -5.00 8.35
C LEU A 170 8.24 -6.53 8.52
N ASP A 171 9.32 -7.06 9.09
CA ASP A 171 9.41 -8.43 9.57
C ASP A 171 8.80 -8.50 10.96
N VAL A 172 7.47 -8.66 11.00
CA VAL A 172 6.70 -8.62 12.26
C VAL A 172 6.71 -9.94 13.01
N ASP A 173 6.95 -11.06 12.33
CA ASP A 173 7.06 -12.39 12.95
C ASP A 173 8.51 -12.76 13.31
N ARG A 174 9.48 -11.93 12.90
CA ARG A 174 10.92 -12.03 13.18
C ARG A 174 11.52 -13.31 12.62
N ASN A 175 11.03 -13.73 11.45
CA ASN A 175 11.50 -14.94 10.77
C ASN A 175 12.72 -14.64 9.85
N GLY A 176 13.08 -13.37 9.66
CA GLY A 176 14.15 -12.91 8.78
C GLY A 176 13.69 -12.53 7.37
N CYS A 177 12.39 -12.52 7.11
CA CYS A 177 11.76 -12.12 5.86
C CYS A 177 10.85 -10.92 6.06
N ASP A 178 10.88 -10.01 5.10
CA ASP A 178 9.87 -8.95 5.07
C ASP A 178 8.49 -9.55 4.76
N THR A 179 7.47 -8.91 5.32
CA THR A 179 6.07 -9.35 5.17
C THR A 179 5.66 -9.52 3.70
N ARG A 180 6.19 -8.74 2.76
CA ARG A 180 5.84 -8.96 1.35
C ARG A 180 6.29 -10.32 0.88
N ASN A 181 7.55 -10.65 1.14
CA ASN A 181 8.11 -11.93 0.73
C ASN A 181 7.42 -13.08 1.48
N ASP A 182 6.97 -12.92 2.73
CA ASP A 182 6.12 -13.91 3.40
C ASP A 182 4.82 -14.17 2.62
N ILE A 183 4.14 -13.11 2.18
CA ILE A 183 2.89 -13.24 1.41
C ILE A 183 3.15 -13.82 0.02
N LEU A 184 4.23 -13.44 -0.66
CA LEU A 184 4.60 -14.05 -1.93
C LEU A 184 4.92 -15.55 -1.76
N ASN A 185 5.63 -15.94 -0.70
CA ASN A 185 5.89 -17.35 -0.42
C ASN A 185 4.63 -18.14 -0.09
N ARG A 186 3.62 -17.50 0.52
CA ARG A 186 2.34 -18.11 0.83
C ARG A 186 1.47 -18.30 -0.41
N ASP A 187 1.41 -17.28 -1.27
CA ASP A 187 0.40 -17.17 -2.32
C ASP A 187 0.88 -17.63 -3.70
N LEU A 188 2.20 -17.64 -3.94
CA LEU A 188 2.75 -18.13 -5.20
C LEU A 188 2.99 -19.64 -5.16
N THR A 189 2.94 -20.25 -6.34
CA THR A 189 3.43 -21.61 -6.60
C THR A 189 4.66 -21.55 -7.50
N GLU A 190 5.31 -22.69 -7.74
CA GLU A 190 6.50 -22.78 -8.61
C GLU A 190 7.59 -21.75 -8.26
N ILE A 191 7.77 -21.49 -6.96
CA ILE A 191 8.61 -20.42 -6.45
C ILE A 191 10.09 -20.70 -6.71
N VAL A 192 10.78 -19.68 -7.22
CA VAL A 192 12.25 -19.60 -7.24
C VAL A 192 12.66 -18.47 -6.32
N HIS A 193 13.61 -18.71 -5.41
CA HIS A 193 14.19 -17.69 -4.54
C HIS A 193 15.46 -17.08 -5.13
N THR A 194 15.78 -15.85 -4.73
CA THR A 194 16.98 -15.14 -5.19
C THR A 194 18.29 -15.80 -4.76
N ASN A 195 18.24 -16.60 -3.69
CA ASN A 195 19.38 -17.33 -3.14
C ASN A 195 18.90 -18.58 -2.39
N SER A 196 19.82 -19.29 -1.73
CA SER A 196 19.52 -20.54 -1.03
C SER A 196 18.71 -20.40 0.27
N VAL A 197 18.52 -19.18 0.78
CA VAL A 197 17.62 -18.91 1.91
C VAL A 197 16.21 -18.68 1.36
N PRO A 198 15.23 -19.53 1.71
CA PRO A 198 13.88 -19.47 1.15
C PRO A 198 13.10 -18.31 1.77
N CYS A 199 13.33 -17.13 1.22
CA CYS A 199 12.79 -15.88 1.73
C CYS A 199 12.43 -14.97 0.57
N LYS A 200 13.43 -14.33 -0.04
CA LYS A 200 13.22 -13.38 -1.12
C LYS A 200 12.87 -14.09 -2.43
N VAL A 201 11.62 -13.93 -2.91
CA VAL A 201 11.09 -14.61 -4.09
C VAL A 201 11.59 -13.95 -5.38
N GLU A 202 12.33 -14.65 -6.23
CA GLU A 202 12.73 -14.16 -7.56
C GLU A 202 11.61 -14.30 -8.60
N SER A 203 10.92 -15.43 -8.61
CA SER A 203 9.81 -15.70 -9.53
C SER A 203 8.83 -16.72 -8.94
N GLY A 204 7.65 -16.83 -9.53
CA GLY A 204 6.63 -17.83 -9.19
C GLY A 204 5.38 -17.65 -10.02
N VAL A 205 4.36 -18.47 -9.78
CA VAL A 205 3.08 -18.42 -10.47
C VAL A 205 1.98 -18.05 -9.49
N LEU A 206 1.25 -16.97 -9.78
CA LEU A 206 0.08 -16.54 -9.01
C LEU A 206 -1.19 -16.99 -9.73
N ASP A 207 -1.96 -17.87 -9.10
CA ASP A 207 -3.38 -18.06 -9.43
C ASP A 207 -4.16 -16.89 -8.81
N ASP A 208 -4.28 -15.77 -9.53
CA ASP A 208 -4.76 -14.50 -8.97
C ASP A 208 -6.23 -14.61 -8.53
N PRO A 209 -6.52 -14.47 -7.22
CA PRO A 209 -7.87 -14.61 -6.73
C PRO A 209 -8.78 -13.46 -7.19
N TYR A 210 -8.23 -12.29 -7.52
CA TYR A 210 -9.04 -11.11 -7.83
C TYR A 210 -9.64 -11.16 -9.23
N THR A 211 -8.85 -11.55 -10.22
CA THR A 211 -9.25 -11.62 -11.63
C THR A 211 -9.56 -13.04 -12.08
N GLY A 212 -9.08 -14.07 -11.36
CA GLY A 212 -9.17 -15.47 -11.76
C GLY A 212 -8.22 -15.83 -12.91
N THR A 213 -7.21 -15.01 -13.17
CA THR A 213 -6.19 -15.24 -14.18
C THR A 213 -4.91 -15.79 -13.55
N VAL A 214 -4.08 -16.44 -14.36
CA VAL A 214 -2.75 -16.89 -13.93
C VAL A 214 -1.73 -15.84 -14.32
N ILE A 215 -0.86 -15.47 -13.39
CA ILE A 215 0.20 -14.46 -13.59
C ILE A 215 1.55 -15.09 -13.28
N ASP A 216 2.45 -15.10 -14.26
CA ASP A 216 3.84 -15.48 -14.07
C ASP A 216 4.60 -14.31 -13.42
N PHE A 217 4.73 -14.36 -12.10
CA PHE A 217 5.48 -13.35 -11.35
C PHE A 217 6.97 -13.48 -11.65
N GLN A 218 7.56 -12.39 -12.12
CA GLN A 218 9.01 -12.23 -12.22
C GLN A 218 9.40 -10.94 -11.51
N ARG A 219 10.34 -11.03 -10.57
CA ARG A 219 10.91 -9.86 -9.91
C ARG A 219 11.64 -8.98 -10.94
N GLY A 220 11.36 -7.69 -10.92
CA GLY A 220 11.98 -6.73 -11.81
C GLY A 220 11.39 -5.32 -11.68
N GLN A 221 12.11 -4.32 -12.17
CA GLN A 221 11.74 -2.90 -12.03
C GLN A 221 10.33 -2.59 -12.57
N SER A 222 9.92 -3.22 -13.66
CA SER A 222 8.59 -3.04 -14.26
C SER A 222 7.61 -4.18 -13.93
N THR A 223 8.11 -5.38 -13.68
CA THR A 223 7.30 -6.60 -13.53
C THR A 223 6.86 -6.85 -12.09
N SER A 224 7.63 -6.40 -11.09
CA SER A 224 7.23 -6.55 -9.68
C SER A 224 5.91 -5.87 -9.32
N SER A 225 5.46 -4.91 -10.14
CA SER A 225 4.20 -4.19 -9.95
C SER A 225 2.98 -4.91 -10.52
N GLU A 226 3.19 -5.96 -11.32
CA GLU A 226 2.15 -6.81 -11.89
C GLU A 226 1.49 -7.67 -10.80
N VAL A 227 2.25 -8.08 -9.78
CA VAL A 227 1.74 -8.68 -8.55
C VAL A 227 1.99 -7.74 -7.38
N GLN A 228 0.92 -7.26 -6.77
CA GLN A 228 0.97 -6.41 -5.59
C GLN A 228 0.47 -7.19 -4.38
N ILE A 229 0.94 -6.81 -3.19
CA ILE A 229 0.34 -7.30 -1.95
C ILE A 229 -0.72 -6.29 -1.53
N ASP A 230 -1.98 -6.66 -1.70
CA ASP A 230 -3.12 -5.84 -1.32
C ASP A 230 -3.44 -5.98 0.17
N HIS A 231 -3.81 -4.87 0.77
CA HIS A 231 -4.56 -4.83 2.03
C HIS A 231 -6.05 -5.06 1.73
N VAL A 232 -6.53 -6.29 1.95
CA VAL A 232 -7.91 -6.71 1.68
C VAL A 232 -8.93 -5.75 2.31
N VAL A 233 -8.64 -5.26 3.52
CA VAL A 233 -9.20 -4.01 4.06
C VAL A 233 -8.15 -2.90 3.90
N ALA A 234 -8.39 -1.98 2.97
CA ALA A 234 -7.43 -0.93 2.62
C ALA A 234 -7.09 -0.02 3.82
N LEU A 235 -5.83 0.41 3.94
CA LEU A 235 -5.36 1.25 5.05
C LEU A 235 -6.16 2.56 5.19
N ALA A 236 -6.42 3.25 4.08
CA ALA A 236 -7.22 4.47 4.07
C ALA A 236 -8.69 4.24 4.45
N ASP A 237 -9.28 3.09 4.08
CA ASP A 237 -10.63 2.72 4.49
C ASP A 237 -10.68 2.43 5.99
N ALA A 238 -9.71 1.66 6.49
CA ALA A 238 -9.55 1.34 7.90
C ALA A 238 -9.38 2.61 8.74
N TRP A 239 -8.61 3.60 8.28
CA TRP A 239 -8.47 4.90 8.96
C TRP A 239 -9.82 5.57 9.19
N GLN A 240 -10.66 5.63 8.16
CA GLN A 240 -12.01 6.22 8.28
C GLN A 240 -12.99 5.34 9.06
N LYS A 241 -12.60 4.12 9.41
CA LYS A 241 -13.46 3.10 10.03
C LYS A 241 -12.91 2.52 11.33
N GLY A 242 -11.99 3.22 11.97
CA GLY A 242 -11.57 2.94 13.35
C GLY A 242 -10.07 2.84 13.57
N ALA A 243 -9.25 2.74 12.52
CA ALA A 243 -7.81 2.64 12.70
C ALA A 243 -7.17 3.89 13.33
N GLN A 244 -7.85 5.05 13.26
CA GLN A 244 -7.49 6.27 14.00
C GLN A 244 -7.45 6.08 15.53
N GLN A 245 -8.20 5.10 16.06
CA GLN A 245 -8.29 4.81 17.49
C GLN A 245 -7.33 3.70 17.92
N LEU A 246 -6.73 2.99 16.96
CA LEU A 246 -5.72 1.99 17.26
C LEU A 246 -4.44 2.67 17.74
N THR A 247 -3.69 1.98 18.59
CA THR A 247 -2.30 2.39 18.85
C THR A 247 -1.46 2.24 17.59
N PHE A 248 -0.30 2.90 17.56
CA PHE A 248 0.63 2.77 16.43
C PHE A 248 1.02 1.30 16.19
N ASP A 249 1.41 0.55 17.24
CA ASP A 249 1.76 -0.87 17.12
C ASP A 249 0.61 -1.75 16.61
N GLN A 250 -0.65 -1.41 16.95
CA GLN A 250 -1.83 -2.09 16.41
C GLN A 250 -2.05 -1.78 14.93
N ARG A 251 -1.73 -0.56 14.47
CA ARG A 251 -1.75 -0.22 13.04
C ARG A 251 -0.63 -0.94 12.28
N VAL A 252 0.55 -1.06 12.88
CA VAL A 252 1.65 -1.88 12.34
C VAL A 252 1.22 -3.34 12.21
N ALA A 253 0.58 -3.90 13.24
CA ALA A 253 0.02 -5.25 13.18
C ALA A 253 -1.01 -5.37 12.05
N PHE A 254 -1.97 -4.44 11.95
CA PHE A 254 -2.99 -4.41 10.89
C PHE A 254 -2.41 -4.41 9.48
N ALA A 255 -1.34 -3.65 9.27
CA ALA A 255 -0.72 -3.50 7.96
C ALA A 255 0.16 -4.69 7.57
N ASN A 256 0.59 -5.51 8.53
CA ASN A 256 1.45 -6.67 8.28
C ASN A 256 0.74 -8.01 8.58
N ASP A 257 -0.55 -8.00 8.93
CA ASP A 257 -1.32 -9.20 9.23
C ASP A 257 -1.55 -10.05 7.97
N PRO A 258 -1.11 -11.32 7.93
CA PRO A 258 -1.39 -12.20 6.80
C PRO A 258 -2.88 -12.34 6.50
N LEU A 259 -3.78 -12.18 7.48
CA LEU A 259 -5.23 -12.18 7.27
C LEU A 259 -5.70 -10.95 6.51
N ASN A 260 -4.97 -9.83 6.54
CA ASN A 260 -5.29 -8.63 5.79
C ASN A 260 -4.51 -8.52 4.47
N LEU A 261 -3.55 -9.40 4.19
CA LEU A 261 -2.65 -9.29 3.03
C LEU A 261 -2.85 -10.37 1.98
N GLN A 262 -2.99 -10.01 0.71
CA GLN A 262 -3.19 -10.93 -0.42
C GLN A 262 -2.30 -10.54 -1.61
N ALA A 263 -1.52 -11.47 -2.15
CA ALA A 263 -0.92 -11.27 -3.46
C ALA A 263 -2.03 -11.24 -4.52
N ALA A 264 -2.06 -10.19 -5.34
CA ALA A 264 -3.11 -9.94 -6.30
C ALA A 264 -2.60 -9.21 -7.55
N ASP A 265 -3.37 -9.30 -8.64
CA ASP A 265 -3.17 -8.52 -9.87
C ASP A 265 -3.06 -7.01 -9.58
N GLY A 266 -1.98 -6.39 -10.07
CA GLY A 266 -1.66 -4.99 -9.83
C GLY A 266 -2.74 -4.03 -10.34
N PRO A 267 -3.19 -4.12 -11.61
CA PRO A 267 -4.31 -3.33 -12.12
C PRO A 267 -5.63 -3.50 -11.34
N ALA A 268 -6.00 -4.71 -10.94
CA ALA A 268 -7.19 -4.97 -10.14
C ALA A 268 -7.08 -4.32 -8.75
N ASN A 269 -5.91 -4.41 -8.12
CA ASN A 269 -5.64 -3.75 -6.84
C ASN A 269 -5.69 -2.21 -6.95
N GLN A 270 -5.14 -1.65 -8.02
CA GLN A 270 -5.22 -0.21 -8.29
C GLN A 270 -6.67 0.25 -8.51
N GLN A 271 -7.49 -0.55 -9.21
CA GLN A 271 -8.92 -0.27 -9.38
C GLN A 271 -9.68 -0.32 -8.05
N LYS A 272 -9.33 -1.24 -7.16
CA LYS A 272 -9.89 -1.32 -5.80
C LYS A 272 -9.62 -0.05 -5.01
N GLY A 273 -8.36 0.42 -5.01
CA GLY A 273 -7.93 1.58 -4.24
C GLY A 273 -8.33 1.46 -2.76
N ALA A 274 -9.00 2.50 -2.24
CA ALA A 274 -9.54 2.52 -0.87
C ALA A 274 -11.01 2.07 -0.78
N GLY A 275 -11.52 1.37 -1.80
CA GLY A 275 -12.89 0.87 -1.85
C GLY A 275 -13.17 -0.19 -0.77
N ASP A 276 -14.36 -0.12 -0.18
CA ASP A 276 -14.90 -1.20 0.66
C ASP A 276 -15.77 -2.17 -0.15
N ALA A 277 -16.32 -3.20 0.49
CA ALA A 277 -17.17 -4.19 -0.17
C ALA A 277 -18.45 -3.62 -0.84
N ALA A 278 -18.88 -2.40 -0.49
CA ALA A 278 -19.98 -1.73 -1.18
C ALA A 278 -19.51 -0.98 -2.44
N THR A 279 -18.23 -0.60 -2.49
CA THR A 279 -17.65 0.20 -3.56
C THR A 279 -16.98 -0.67 -4.62
N TRP A 280 -16.30 -1.73 -4.20
CA TRP A 280 -15.55 -2.61 -5.08
C TRP A 280 -15.59 -4.06 -4.56
N LEU A 281 -15.73 -4.99 -5.50
CA LEU A 281 -15.60 -6.43 -5.27
C LEU A 281 -14.73 -7.01 -6.39
N PRO A 282 -13.96 -8.07 -6.12
CA PRO A 282 -13.19 -8.77 -7.14
C PRO A 282 -14.02 -9.10 -8.39
N PRO A 283 -13.51 -8.86 -9.60
CA PRO A 283 -14.12 -9.31 -10.84
C PRO A 283 -14.38 -10.82 -10.87
N ASN A 284 -13.48 -11.62 -10.29
CA ASN A 284 -13.69 -13.04 -10.07
C ASN A 284 -14.80 -13.27 -9.04
N THR A 285 -16.00 -13.58 -9.51
CA THR A 285 -17.17 -13.75 -8.63
C THR A 285 -17.04 -14.95 -7.70
N GLY A 286 -16.30 -15.99 -8.10
CA GLY A 286 -16.08 -17.19 -7.27
C GLY A 286 -15.33 -16.90 -5.98
N TYR A 287 -14.47 -15.88 -5.98
CA TYR A 287 -13.66 -15.50 -4.83
C TYR A 287 -14.36 -14.55 -3.84
N ARG A 288 -15.52 -13.97 -4.21
CA ARG A 288 -16.16 -12.91 -3.40
C ARG A 288 -16.57 -13.37 -2.00
N CYS A 289 -16.94 -14.64 -1.84
CA CYS A 289 -17.25 -15.20 -0.53
C CYS A 289 -16.05 -15.14 0.42
N GLU A 290 -14.89 -15.62 -0.04
CA GLU A 290 -13.64 -15.61 0.73
C GLU A 290 -13.17 -14.18 0.99
N TYR A 291 -13.21 -13.33 -0.03
CA TYR A 291 -12.86 -11.91 0.08
C TYR A 291 -13.66 -11.20 1.17
N VAL A 292 -14.98 -11.33 1.16
CA VAL A 292 -15.86 -10.69 2.14
C VAL A 292 -15.70 -11.32 3.53
N ALA A 293 -15.65 -12.66 3.63
CA ALA A 293 -15.46 -13.35 4.90
C ALA A 293 -14.15 -12.90 5.58
N ARG A 294 -13.09 -12.74 4.80
CA ARG A 294 -11.80 -12.23 5.25
C ARG A 294 -11.87 -10.79 5.73
N GLN A 295 -12.54 -9.89 5.01
CA GLN A 295 -12.75 -8.51 5.48
C GLN A 295 -13.48 -8.46 6.82
N VAL A 296 -14.48 -9.33 7.03
CA VAL A 296 -15.21 -9.43 8.30
C VAL A 296 -14.29 -9.87 9.43
N SER A 297 -13.47 -10.92 9.22
CA SER A 297 -12.50 -11.37 10.23
C SER A 297 -11.49 -10.27 10.57
N VAL A 298 -10.95 -9.57 9.57
CA VAL A 298 -10.01 -8.45 9.79
C VAL A 298 -10.69 -7.35 10.60
N LYS A 299 -11.88 -6.90 10.21
CA LYS A 299 -12.57 -5.83 10.91
C LYS A 299 -12.92 -6.20 12.36
N ALA A 300 -13.31 -7.45 12.61
CA ALA A 300 -13.53 -7.94 13.98
C ALA A 300 -12.24 -7.93 14.80
N THR A 301 -11.15 -8.46 14.23
CA THR A 301 -9.83 -8.58 14.90
C THR A 301 -9.24 -7.22 15.28
N TYR A 302 -9.47 -6.20 14.44
CA TYR A 302 -8.97 -4.84 14.64
C TYR A 302 -10.04 -3.86 15.14
N THR A 303 -11.19 -4.36 15.60
CA THR A 303 -12.28 -3.55 16.16
C THR A 303 -12.74 -2.41 15.24
N LEU A 304 -12.66 -2.61 13.92
CA LEU A 304 -13.07 -1.65 12.90
C LEU A 304 -14.58 -1.76 12.67
N TRP A 305 -15.22 -0.62 12.38
CA TRP A 305 -16.64 -0.61 12.02
C TRP A 305 -16.85 -0.73 10.52
N VAL A 306 -18.10 -0.98 10.13
CA VAL A 306 -18.57 -0.95 8.75
C VAL A 306 -19.57 0.19 8.56
N THR A 307 -19.70 0.67 7.32
CA THR A 307 -20.85 1.52 6.98
C THR A 307 -22.09 0.68 6.78
N GLN A 308 -23.29 1.29 6.83
CA GLN A 308 -24.53 0.55 6.54
C GLN A 308 -24.49 -0.06 5.13
N ALA A 309 -24.04 0.71 4.13
CA ALA A 309 -23.93 0.22 2.76
C ALA A 309 -22.97 -0.97 2.63
N GLU A 310 -21.81 -0.89 3.30
CA GLU A 310 -20.83 -1.98 3.35
C GLU A 310 -21.40 -3.21 4.06
N HIS A 311 -22.04 -3.04 5.22
CA HIS A 311 -22.68 -4.14 5.94
C HIS A 311 -23.71 -4.85 5.06
N ASP A 312 -24.58 -4.10 4.39
CA ASP A 312 -25.60 -4.65 3.50
C ASP A 312 -24.99 -5.35 2.28
N ALA A 313 -23.88 -4.83 1.76
CA ALA A 313 -23.13 -5.47 0.68
C ALA A 313 -22.51 -6.80 1.13
N MET A 314 -21.81 -6.80 2.26
CA MET A 314 -21.20 -7.99 2.84
C MET A 314 -22.27 -9.05 3.14
N LYS A 315 -23.37 -8.66 3.77
CA LYS A 315 -24.50 -9.55 4.09
C LYS A 315 -25.10 -10.20 2.85
N ARG A 316 -25.28 -9.44 1.77
CA ARG A 316 -25.82 -9.96 0.51
C ARG A 316 -24.91 -11.00 -0.12
N ILE A 317 -23.60 -10.74 -0.14
CA ILE A 317 -22.62 -11.72 -0.67
C ILE A 317 -22.62 -12.96 0.21
N LEU A 318 -22.50 -12.81 1.53
CA LEU A 318 -22.39 -13.93 2.46
C LEU A 318 -23.66 -14.80 2.54
N ALA A 319 -24.83 -14.27 2.21
CA ALA A 319 -26.08 -15.03 2.17
C ALA A 319 -26.03 -16.19 1.16
N ASP A 320 -25.26 -16.04 0.07
CA ASP A 320 -25.11 -17.04 -0.99
C ASP A 320 -23.89 -17.96 -0.79
N CYS A 321 -23.13 -17.77 0.29
CA CYS A 321 -21.83 -18.44 0.53
C CYS A 321 -21.93 -19.73 1.36
N ASN A 322 -23.10 -20.36 1.44
CA ASN A 322 -23.30 -21.66 2.11
C ASN A 322 -22.77 -21.73 3.56
N GLY A 323 -22.84 -20.63 4.32
CA GLY A 323 -22.38 -20.59 5.70
C GLY A 323 -20.86 -20.57 5.86
N ILE A 324 -20.13 -20.00 4.89
CA ILE A 324 -18.68 -19.82 4.93
C ILE A 324 -18.20 -19.34 6.31
N LEU A 325 -17.12 -19.97 6.79
CA LEU A 325 -16.50 -19.64 8.07
C LEU A 325 -15.67 -18.37 7.96
N ALA A 326 -15.54 -17.65 9.08
CA ALA A 326 -14.64 -16.52 9.21
C ALA A 326 -13.18 -17.03 9.29
N PRO A 327 -12.31 -16.69 8.33
CA PRO A 327 -10.93 -17.20 8.33
C PRO A 327 -10.09 -16.60 9.48
N THR A 328 -9.01 -17.28 9.83
CA THR A 328 -8.01 -16.89 10.84
C THR A 328 -6.60 -17.16 10.29
N ASN A 329 -5.55 -16.59 10.88
CA ASN A 329 -4.15 -16.87 10.49
C ASN A 329 -3.71 -18.31 10.80
N GLN A 330 -4.45 -19.01 11.67
CA GLN A 330 -4.17 -20.39 12.05
C GLN A 330 -4.74 -21.39 11.04
N ILE A 331 -5.52 -20.93 10.05
CA ILE A 331 -6.14 -21.74 9.01
C ILE A 331 -5.80 -21.09 7.66
N GLY A 332 -4.80 -21.63 6.96
CA GLY A 332 -4.59 -21.28 5.54
C GLY A 332 -5.87 -21.50 4.74
N PRO A 333 -6.10 -20.76 3.62
CA PRO A 333 -7.32 -20.90 2.84
C PRO A 333 -7.53 -22.37 2.51
N SER A 334 -8.64 -22.90 3.02
CA SER A 334 -9.05 -24.28 2.85
C SER A 334 -9.50 -24.50 1.41
N ILE A 335 -8.54 -24.63 0.49
CA ILE A 335 -8.74 -25.42 -0.72
C ILE A 335 -8.57 -26.90 -0.35
N GLN A 336 -9.44 -27.35 0.54
CA GLN A 336 -9.85 -28.73 0.62
C GLN A 336 -11.32 -28.68 1.03
N GLN A 337 -12.18 -28.93 0.04
CA GLN A 337 -13.50 -29.50 0.34
C GLN A 337 -13.29 -30.62 1.37
N PRO A 338 -14.20 -30.81 2.34
CA PRO A 338 -14.19 -32.02 3.14
C PRO A 338 -14.09 -33.20 2.18
N VAL A 339 -12.98 -33.95 2.25
CA VAL A 339 -12.88 -35.21 1.54
C VAL A 339 -14.04 -36.04 2.08
N GLU A 340 -15.04 -36.24 1.23
CA GLU A 340 -16.13 -37.17 1.50
C GLU A 340 -15.48 -38.48 1.96
N PRO A 341 -15.83 -39.02 3.14
CA PRO A 341 -15.17 -40.20 3.65
C PRO A 341 -15.28 -41.29 2.58
N ALA A 342 -14.12 -41.80 2.16
CA ALA A 342 -14.04 -42.88 1.18
C ALA A 342 -15.08 -43.96 1.54
N PRO A 343 -15.91 -44.40 0.58
CA PRO A 343 -16.96 -45.36 0.89
C PRO A 343 -16.32 -46.59 1.55
N SER A 344 -16.81 -46.88 2.75
CA SER A 344 -16.40 -48.00 3.58
C SER A 344 -16.34 -49.26 2.72
N ALA A 345 -15.19 -49.94 2.78
CA ALA A 345 -14.88 -51.13 2.00
C ALA A 345 -16.02 -52.15 2.10
N SER A 346 -16.68 -52.41 0.97
CA SER A 346 -17.49 -53.60 0.80
C SER A 346 -16.57 -54.84 0.83
N PRO A 347 -17.04 -55.98 1.37
CA PRO A 347 -16.20 -57.15 1.56
C PRO A 347 -15.68 -57.69 0.23
N PHE A 348 -14.37 -57.96 0.20
CA PHE A 348 -13.64 -58.50 -0.93
C PHE A 348 -14.24 -59.85 -1.36
N VAL A 349 -14.81 -59.89 -2.58
CA VAL A 349 -15.12 -61.13 -3.28
C VAL A 349 -13.93 -61.48 -4.15
N GLU A 350 -13.36 -62.66 -3.93
CA GLU A 350 -12.24 -63.21 -4.70
C GLU A 350 -12.62 -63.33 -6.19
N PRO A 351 -11.84 -62.73 -7.13
CA PRO A 351 -12.20 -62.76 -8.53
C PRO A 351 -11.96 -64.14 -9.16
N ALA A 352 -12.97 -64.62 -9.90
CA ALA A 352 -12.89 -65.81 -10.73
C ALA A 352 -11.81 -65.66 -11.83
N PRO A 353 -11.18 -66.77 -12.27
CA PRO A 353 -10.10 -66.72 -13.26
C PRO A 353 -10.57 -66.19 -14.62
N PRO A 354 -9.72 -65.43 -15.34
CA PRO A 354 -10.11 -64.77 -16.59
C PRO A 354 -10.32 -65.77 -17.72
N ALA A 355 -11.43 -65.60 -18.45
CA ALA A 355 -11.69 -66.27 -19.72
C ALA A 355 -10.77 -65.72 -20.82
N ALA A 356 -10.43 -66.59 -21.77
CA ALA A 356 -9.46 -66.35 -22.83
C ALA A 356 -9.84 -65.25 -23.85
N PRO A 357 -8.82 -64.57 -24.42
CA PRO A 357 -8.83 -63.75 -25.62
C PRO A 357 -9.86 -64.00 -26.72
N ALA A 358 -10.86 -63.13 -26.96
CA ALA A 358 -11.48 -63.08 -28.30
C ALA A 358 -10.49 -62.42 -29.30
N PRO A 359 -10.38 -62.89 -30.56
CA PRO A 359 -9.47 -62.30 -31.54
C PRO A 359 -9.91 -60.89 -31.94
N ALA A 360 -8.93 -59.98 -32.04
CA ALA A 360 -9.12 -58.57 -32.36
C ALA A 360 -9.70 -58.34 -33.79
N PRO A 361 -10.55 -57.32 -34.00
CA PRO A 361 -10.97 -56.91 -35.33
C PRO A 361 -9.80 -56.34 -36.14
N ALA A 362 -9.83 -56.57 -37.46
CA ALA A 362 -8.84 -56.04 -38.39
C ALA A 362 -8.80 -54.49 -38.40
N PRO A 363 -7.62 -53.88 -38.57
CA PRO A 363 -7.46 -52.43 -38.55
C PRO A 363 -8.17 -51.77 -39.74
N ALA A 364 -8.90 -50.69 -39.45
CA ALA A 364 -9.45 -49.80 -40.47
C ALA A 364 -8.30 -49.09 -41.23
N PRO A 365 -8.46 -48.83 -42.55
CA PRO A 365 -7.43 -48.14 -43.32
C PRO A 365 -7.21 -46.72 -42.79
N ALA A 366 -5.94 -46.34 -42.70
CA ALA A 366 -5.50 -45.03 -42.23
C ALA A 366 -6.13 -43.90 -43.07
N PRO A 367 -6.58 -42.80 -42.44
CA PRO A 367 -7.01 -41.61 -43.16
C PRO A 367 -5.88 -41.09 -44.05
N ALA A 368 -6.23 -40.69 -45.27
CA ALA A 368 -5.29 -40.04 -46.18
C ALA A 368 -4.66 -38.81 -45.49
N PRO A 369 -3.35 -38.56 -45.68
CA PRO A 369 -2.70 -37.39 -45.09
C PRO A 369 -3.41 -36.12 -45.53
N ALA A 370 -3.80 -35.30 -44.55
CA ALA A 370 -4.26 -33.94 -44.82
C ALA A 370 -3.16 -33.21 -45.62
N PRO A 371 -3.51 -32.46 -46.68
CA PRO A 371 -2.52 -31.68 -47.41
C PRO A 371 -1.80 -30.75 -46.43
N ALA A 372 -0.48 -30.75 -46.52
CA ALA A 372 0.37 -29.88 -45.71
C ALA A 372 -0.16 -28.43 -45.81
N PRO A 373 -0.27 -27.70 -44.70
CA PRO A 373 -0.56 -26.28 -44.74
C PRO A 373 0.41 -25.64 -45.74
N ALA A 374 -0.14 -24.85 -46.67
CA ALA A 374 0.70 -24.07 -47.56
C ALA A 374 1.73 -23.31 -46.70
N PRO A 375 3.01 -23.26 -47.13
CA PRO A 375 4.01 -22.49 -46.41
C PRO A 375 3.44 -21.09 -46.20
N ALA A 376 3.46 -20.62 -44.95
CA ALA A 376 3.19 -19.23 -44.66
C ALA A 376 3.98 -18.38 -45.66
N PRO A 377 3.39 -17.34 -46.26
CA PRO A 377 4.12 -16.46 -47.17
C PRO A 377 5.44 -16.12 -46.51
N ALA A 378 6.55 -16.32 -47.22
CA ALA A 378 7.83 -15.80 -46.78
C ALA A 378 7.59 -14.35 -46.35
N PRO A 379 8.10 -13.90 -45.17
CA PRO A 379 8.01 -12.51 -44.79
C PRO A 379 8.40 -11.71 -46.02
N ALA A 380 7.51 -10.81 -46.45
CA ALA A 380 7.88 -9.85 -47.48
C ALA A 380 9.25 -9.31 -47.09
N PRO A 381 10.21 -9.19 -48.03
CA PRO A 381 11.50 -8.58 -47.73
C PRO A 381 11.19 -7.33 -46.94
N ALA A 382 11.73 -7.23 -45.72
CA ALA A 382 11.58 -6.03 -44.93
C ALA A 382 11.83 -4.89 -45.89
N ALA A 383 10.80 -4.06 -46.12
CA ALA A 383 11.02 -2.81 -46.81
C ALA A 383 12.28 -2.23 -46.16
N PRO A 384 13.30 -1.84 -46.94
CA PRO A 384 14.51 -1.28 -46.34
C PRO A 384 14.02 -0.28 -45.31
N GLU A 385 14.40 -0.48 -44.04
CA GLU A 385 14.03 0.45 -42.97
C GLU A 385 14.36 1.81 -43.55
N VAL A 386 13.31 2.56 -43.89
CA VAL A 386 13.48 3.97 -44.16
C VAL A 386 14.08 4.43 -42.83
N PRO A 387 15.34 4.91 -42.81
CA PRO A 387 15.94 5.31 -41.55
C PRO A 387 14.91 6.22 -40.89
N ALA A 388 14.46 5.84 -39.69
CA ALA A 388 13.55 6.67 -38.92
C ALA A 388 14.13 8.09 -39.01
N PRO A 389 13.34 9.08 -39.47
CA PRO A 389 13.88 10.41 -39.72
C PRO A 389 14.65 10.80 -38.46
N ALA A 390 15.93 11.15 -38.62
CA ALA A 390 16.80 11.45 -37.50
C ALA A 390 16.02 12.33 -36.53
N ALA A 391 15.82 11.83 -35.30
CA ALA A 391 14.97 12.50 -34.33
C ALA A 391 15.33 13.98 -34.31
N PRO A 392 14.37 14.91 -34.46
CA PRO A 392 14.68 16.32 -34.62
C PRO A 392 15.53 16.78 -33.43
N TYR A 393 16.75 17.24 -33.70
CA TYR A 393 17.61 17.77 -32.66
C TYR A 393 17.12 19.16 -32.30
N TYR A 394 16.52 19.29 -31.13
CA TYR A 394 16.21 20.58 -30.56
C TYR A 394 17.42 21.13 -29.79
N GLN A 395 17.81 22.37 -30.08
CA GLN A 395 18.91 23.01 -29.37
C GLN A 395 18.50 23.37 -27.93
N ASN A 396 17.27 23.88 -27.76
CA ASN A 396 16.69 24.38 -26.51
C ASN A 396 15.14 24.32 -26.56
N CYS A 397 14.47 24.68 -25.47
CA CYS A 397 13.01 24.65 -25.38
C CYS A 397 12.27 25.62 -26.32
N ASP A 398 12.92 26.71 -26.75
CA ASP A 398 12.30 27.62 -27.72
C ASP A 398 12.17 26.94 -29.10
N ALA A 399 13.16 26.13 -29.49
CA ALA A 399 13.07 25.32 -30.70
C ALA A 399 11.98 24.23 -30.60
N VAL A 400 11.77 23.64 -29.42
CA VAL A 400 10.70 22.66 -29.17
C VAL A 400 9.32 23.30 -29.31
N ARG A 401 9.12 24.48 -28.70
CA ARG A 401 7.86 25.24 -28.80
C ARG A 401 7.58 25.74 -30.21
N ALA A 402 8.61 26.25 -30.91
CA ALA A 402 8.48 26.72 -32.29
C ALA A 402 8.11 25.59 -33.26
N ALA A 403 8.52 24.35 -32.96
CA ALA A 403 8.14 23.16 -33.70
C ALA A 403 6.76 22.60 -33.31
N GLY A 404 6.06 23.20 -32.34
CA GLY A 404 4.77 22.73 -31.84
C GLY A 404 4.86 21.42 -31.04
N ALA A 405 6.04 21.06 -30.55
CA ALA A 405 6.31 19.79 -29.88
C ALA A 405 6.31 19.90 -28.34
N ALA A 406 5.98 21.08 -27.78
CA ALA A 406 5.91 21.30 -26.34
C ALA A 406 4.47 21.09 -25.82
N PRO A 407 4.28 20.46 -24.65
CA PRO A 407 5.32 19.84 -23.81
C PRO A 407 5.88 18.55 -24.44
N ILE A 408 7.21 18.38 -24.40
CA ILE A 408 7.89 17.20 -24.99
C ILE A 408 8.16 16.16 -23.91
N THR A 409 7.63 14.95 -24.05
CA THR A 409 7.70 13.92 -23.00
C THR A 409 8.88 12.97 -23.16
N ALA A 410 9.35 12.40 -22.06
CA ALA A 410 10.38 11.37 -22.04
C ALA A 410 9.98 10.17 -22.90
N GLY A 411 10.87 9.77 -23.81
CA GLY A 411 10.60 8.74 -24.82
C GLY A 411 10.09 9.28 -26.17
N SER A 412 9.69 10.55 -26.25
CA SER A 412 9.31 11.17 -27.52
C SER A 412 10.54 11.49 -28.40
N PRO A 413 10.44 11.38 -29.75
CA PRO A 413 11.53 11.74 -30.65
C PRO A 413 12.03 13.16 -30.45
N GLY A 414 13.32 13.32 -30.15
CA GLY A 414 13.96 14.62 -29.91
C GLY A 414 13.99 15.05 -28.45
N PHE A 415 13.38 14.30 -27.52
CA PHE A 415 13.48 14.55 -26.09
C PHE A 415 14.95 14.41 -25.61
N GLN A 416 15.38 15.33 -24.74
CA GLN A 416 16.67 15.29 -24.04
C GLN A 416 16.41 15.68 -22.60
N ALA A 417 17.07 15.00 -21.64
CA ALA A 417 16.91 15.27 -20.20
C ALA A 417 17.19 16.72 -19.80
N LYS A 418 17.91 17.50 -20.61
CA LYS A 418 18.13 18.94 -20.38
C LYS A 418 16.87 19.81 -20.53
N PHE A 419 15.81 19.29 -21.15
CA PHE A 419 14.53 19.97 -21.34
C PHE A 419 13.60 19.83 -20.15
N ASP A 420 13.80 18.75 -19.40
CA ASP A 420 13.07 18.38 -18.22
C ASP A 420 13.87 18.86 -17.00
N ARG A 421 13.56 20.08 -16.55
CA ARG A 421 14.37 20.78 -15.55
C ARG A 421 14.16 20.20 -14.15
N ASP A 422 12.98 19.69 -13.88
CA ASP A 422 12.51 19.18 -12.60
C ASP A 422 12.48 17.64 -12.53
N GLY A 423 12.66 16.96 -13.66
CA GLY A 423 12.90 15.52 -13.75
C GLY A 423 11.62 14.69 -13.75
N ASP A 424 10.49 15.28 -14.14
CA ASP A 424 9.16 14.67 -14.09
C ASP A 424 8.80 13.89 -15.38
N GLY A 425 9.69 13.90 -16.37
CA GLY A 425 9.50 13.29 -17.67
C GLY A 425 8.80 14.20 -18.69
N VAL A 426 8.58 15.48 -18.39
CA VAL A 426 7.92 16.47 -19.24
C VAL A 426 8.83 17.67 -19.45
N GLY A 427 9.43 17.75 -20.63
CA GLY A 427 10.35 18.82 -21.00
C GLY A 427 9.64 20.04 -21.61
N CYS A 428 10.21 21.22 -21.36
CA CYS A 428 9.85 22.48 -22.01
C CYS A 428 8.41 22.97 -21.82
N GLU A 429 7.81 22.60 -20.69
CA GLU A 429 6.61 23.20 -20.12
C GLU A 429 6.64 24.74 -20.05
#